data_AF-A0A930W2T1-F1
#
_entry.id   AF-A0A930W2T1-F1
#
_cell.length_a   1.000
_cell.length_b   1.000
_cell.length_c   1.000
_cell.angle_alpha   90.00
_cell.angle_beta   90.00
_cell.angle_gamma   90.00
#
_symmetry.space_group_name_H-M   'P 1'
#
loop_
_entity.id
_entity.type
_entity.pdbx_description
1 polymer ?
#
loop_
_entity_poly.entity_id
_entity_poly.type
_entity_poly.pdbx_seq_one_letter_code
_entity_poly.pdbx_strand_id
1 'polypeptide(L)'
;LSKSLRPLPEKFHGLTDREVRYRQRYVDLIMNPEVRDVFRKRSQIISIIRQFMEADGYMEVETPVLQEILGGANAKPFITHYNALNTENYLRIATELPLKRLLVGGLERVYELGRQFRNEGTDLTHNPEFTSMEAYAAYSDLAGMRELSQNLFQEIARKACGCEEGHEVITYQGTEVDLSGNWRVASLAEIASEVTGEKLSIDTPVEKLRAVLDRYEIEWNPEWQAGKLLFEIYDELGEKSIVNPTFVCDYPAEVSPLTKRKADDPRLTDRFELIICGAEYANAYSELNDPVDQEERFAAQMEAKRQGDEEAMEYDYDFIRALEYGMPPAGGIGYGIDRMMMLFCDQPSIRDVLLFPQLKPEKR
;
A
#
# COMPACT_ATOMS: atom_id res chain seq x y z
N LEU A 1 -5.29 26.00 -36.37
CA LEU A 1 -6.65 25.69 -35.84
C LEU A 1 -6.95 26.43 -34.54
N SER A 2 -6.00 26.58 -33.61
CA SER A 2 -6.15 27.46 -32.43
C SER A 2 -4.91 28.35 -32.24
N LYS A 3 -5.08 29.54 -31.66
CA LYS A 3 -4.01 30.54 -31.43
C LYS A 3 -3.39 30.33 -30.05
N SER A 4 -2.06 30.24 -29.97
CA SER A 4 -1.35 30.35 -28.67
C SER A 4 -1.15 31.82 -28.32
N LEU A 5 -1.55 32.22 -27.11
CA LEU A 5 -1.35 33.59 -26.59
C LEU A 5 -0.13 33.71 -25.68
N ARG A 6 0.43 32.58 -25.22
CA ARG A 6 1.66 32.53 -24.43
C ARG A 6 2.79 31.94 -25.28
N PRO A 7 4.01 32.49 -25.22
CA PRO A 7 5.16 31.81 -25.81
C PRO A 7 5.40 30.49 -25.08
N LEU A 8 5.80 29.45 -25.81
CA LEU A 8 6.30 28.23 -25.18
C LEU A 8 7.69 28.51 -24.57
N PRO A 9 8.07 27.81 -23.48
CA PRO A 9 9.44 27.82 -22.99
C PRO A 9 10.45 27.42 -24.07
N GLU A 10 11.72 27.76 -23.86
CA GLU A 10 12.78 27.45 -24.83
C GLU A 10 12.89 25.94 -25.10
N LYS A 11 12.99 25.55 -26.38
CA LYS A 11 13.01 24.14 -26.78
C LYS A 11 14.29 23.39 -26.45
N PHE A 12 15.44 24.04 -26.42
CA PHE A 12 16.74 23.36 -26.34
C PHE A 12 16.97 22.65 -25.00
N HIS A 13 16.38 23.17 -23.92
CA HIS A 13 16.56 22.63 -22.57
C HIS A 13 15.27 22.00 -22.01
N GLY A 14 14.16 22.05 -22.76
CA GLY A 14 12.85 21.67 -22.25
C GLY A 14 12.37 22.57 -21.11
N LEU A 15 11.27 22.17 -20.47
CA LEU A 15 10.83 22.81 -19.22
C LEU A 15 11.51 22.07 -18.05
N THR A 16 12.46 22.71 -17.37
CA THR A 16 13.28 22.06 -16.32
C THR A 16 12.79 22.32 -14.90
N ASP A 17 12.13 23.47 -14.66
CA ASP A 17 11.60 23.82 -13.35
C ASP A 17 10.50 22.83 -12.92
N ARG A 18 10.80 22.00 -11.90
CA ARG A 18 9.90 20.93 -11.44
C ARG A 18 8.56 21.47 -10.95
N GLU A 19 8.54 22.62 -10.27
CA GLU A 19 7.29 23.20 -9.79
C GLU A 19 6.41 23.64 -10.95
N VAL A 20 6.99 24.31 -11.96
CA VAL A 20 6.24 24.71 -13.15
C VAL A 20 5.76 23.49 -13.93
N ARG A 21 6.56 22.42 -14.04
CA ARG A 21 6.16 21.17 -14.70
C ARG A 21 4.91 20.56 -14.05
N TYR A 22 4.88 20.47 -12.71
CA TYR A 22 3.74 19.91 -11.99
C TYR A 22 2.50 20.81 -12.05
N ARG A 23 2.67 22.13 -11.94
CA ARG A 23 1.54 23.09 -12.02
C ARG A 23 0.98 23.23 -13.42
N GLN A 24 1.86 23.24 -14.42
CA GLN A 24 1.52 23.45 -15.82
C GLN A 24 1.79 22.16 -16.62
N ARG A 25 1.22 21.04 -16.16
CA ARG A 25 1.39 19.73 -16.81
C ARG A 25 1.11 19.76 -18.31
N TYR A 26 0.15 20.58 -18.74
CA TYR A 26 -0.15 20.79 -20.16
C TYR A 26 1.04 21.36 -20.96
N VAL A 27 1.88 22.22 -20.38
CA VAL A 27 3.13 22.71 -21.01
C VAL A 27 4.21 21.64 -20.94
N ASP A 28 4.34 20.96 -19.80
CA ASP A 28 5.30 19.87 -19.61
C ASP A 28 5.12 18.77 -20.66
N LEU A 29 3.88 18.33 -20.90
CA LEU A 29 3.56 17.34 -21.93
C LEU A 29 3.88 17.80 -23.36
N ILE A 30 3.86 19.12 -23.63
CA ILE A 30 4.25 19.68 -24.94
C ILE A 30 5.77 19.65 -25.08
N MET A 31 6.49 20.07 -24.04
CA MET A 31 7.93 20.33 -24.09
C MET A 31 8.77 19.07 -23.87
N ASN A 32 8.28 18.11 -23.11
CA ASN A 32 9.01 16.96 -22.61
C ASN A 32 8.32 15.65 -23.07
N PRO A 33 8.69 15.07 -24.24
CA PRO A 33 8.10 13.84 -24.77
C PRO A 33 8.15 12.65 -23.81
N GLU A 34 9.22 12.52 -23.04
CA GLU A 34 9.43 11.46 -22.05
C GLU A 34 8.33 11.45 -20.98
N VAL A 35 7.78 12.61 -20.61
CA VAL A 35 6.64 12.70 -19.68
C VAL A 35 5.39 12.06 -20.30
N ARG A 36 5.17 12.23 -21.61
CA ARG A 36 4.06 11.56 -22.30
C ARG A 36 4.24 10.06 -22.30
N ASP A 37 5.48 9.58 -22.42
CA ASP A 37 5.78 8.15 -22.42
C ASP A 37 5.52 7.52 -21.05
N VAL A 38 5.85 8.21 -19.95
CA VAL A 38 5.46 7.80 -18.58
C VAL A 38 3.94 7.61 -18.47
N PHE A 39 3.13 8.57 -18.90
CA PHE A 39 1.68 8.46 -18.77
C PHE A 39 1.04 7.47 -19.75
N ARG A 40 1.64 7.25 -20.93
CA ARG A 40 1.25 6.15 -21.83
C ARG A 40 1.53 4.80 -21.17
N LYS A 41 2.72 4.63 -20.59
CA LYS A 41 3.12 3.41 -19.88
C LYS A 41 2.21 3.16 -18.68
N ARG A 42 1.90 4.18 -17.88
CA ARG A 42 0.89 4.10 -16.82
C ARG A 42 -0.46 3.56 -17.31
N SER A 43 -0.99 4.12 -18.40
CA SER A 43 -2.26 3.65 -18.99
C SER A 43 -2.18 2.20 -19.46
N GLN A 44 -1.03 1.80 -20.03
CA GLN A 44 -0.78 0.43 -20.46
C GLN A 44 -0.72 -0.54 -19.27
N ILE A 45 0.01 -0.19 -18.20
CA ILE A 45 0.12 -1.01 -16.99
C ILE A 45 -1.25 -1.21 -16.33
N ILE A 46 -2.06 -0.14 -16.20
CA ILE A 46 -3.43 -0.26 -15.69
C ILE A 46 -4.27 -1.23 -16.53
N SER A 47 -4.10 -1.21 -17.85
CA SER A 47 -4.80 -2.16 -18.74
C SER A 47 -4.31 -3.60 -18.55
N ILE A 48 -3.01 -3.79 -18.36
CA ILE A 48 -2.40 -5.10 -18.06
C ILE A 48 -2.93 -5.66 -16.74
N ILE A 49 -2.98 -4.83 -15.69
CA ILE A 49 -3.53 -5.23 -14.38
C ILE A 49 -4.95 -5.76 -14.55
N ARG A 50 -5.85 -5.00 -15.19
CA ARG A 50 -7.24 -5.44 -15.40
C ARG A 50 -7.34 -6.77 -16.16
N GLN A 51 -6.60 -6.89 -17.26
CA GLN A 51 -6.59 -8.12 -18.07
C GLN A 51 -6.04 -9.32 -17.29
N PHE A 52 -5.02 -9.10 -16.45
CA PHE A 52 -4.45 -10.14 -15.61
C PHE A 52 -5.45 -10.60 -14.54
N MET A 53 -6.08 -9.66 -13.83
CA MET A 53 -7.08 -9.95 -12.81
C MET A 53 -8.29 -10.68 -13.39
N GLU A 54 -8.81 -10.22 -14.53
CA GLU A 54 -9.91 -10.89 -15.25
C GLU A 54 -9.53 -12.31 -15.68
N ALA A 55 -8.31 -12.51 -16.20
CA ALA A 55 -7.83 -13.83 -16.60
C ALA A 55 -7.69 -14.80 -15.41
N ASP A 56 -7.38 -14.29 -14.21
CA ASP A 56 -7.32 -15.06 -12.97
C ASP A 56 -8.68 -15.19 -12.26
N GLY A 57 -9.76 -14.80 -12.93
CA GLY A 57 -11.14 -14.99 -12.47
C GLY A 57 -11.60 -13.98 -11.42
N TYR A 58 -10.87 -12.88 -11.21
CA TYR A 58 -11.34 -11.78 -10.36
C TYR A 58 -12.36 -10.91 -11.09
N MET A 59 -13.42 -10.54 -10.36
CA MET A 59 -14.43 -9.59 -10.83
C MET A 59 -14.07 -8.16 -10.39
N GLU A 60 -13.95 -7.23 -11.34
CA GLU A 60 -13.82 -5.79 -11.02
C GLU A 60 -15.15 -5.28 -10.47
N VAL A 61 -15.11 -4.58 -9.34
CA VAL A 61 -16.27 -3.99 -8.68
C VAL A 61 -15.98 -2.53 -8.29
N GLU A 62 -17.02 -1.78 -7.98
CA GLU A 62 -16.92 -0.41 -7.49
C GLU A 62 -17.69 -0.29 -6.17
N THR A 63 -17.00 0.18 -5.12
CA THR A 63 -17.57 0.37 -3.79
C THR A 63 -17.68 1.86 -3.45
N PRO A 64 -18.47 2.26 -2.43
CA PRO A 64 -18.70 3.67 -2.14
C PRO A 64 -17.42 4.47 -1.85
N VAL A 65 -17.25 5.60 -2.54
CA VAL A 65 -16.19 6.60 -2.26
C VAL A 65 -16.56 7.47 -1.05
N LEU A 66 -17.85 7.75 -0.88
CA LEU A 66 -18.39 8.44 0.29
C LEU A 66 -18.89 7.40 1.28
N GLN A 67 -18.40 7.47 2.51
CA GLN A 67 -18.71 6.52 3.58
C GLN A 67 -19.22 7.27 4.80
N GLU A 68 -20.20 6.70 5.50
CA GLU A 68 -20.74 7.27 6.75
C GLU A 68 -19.87 6.90 7.97
N ILE A 69 -18.99 5.91 7.82
CA ILE A 69 -18.16 5.35 8.88
C ILE A 69 -16.71 5.31 8.37
N LEU A 70 -15.76 5.65 9.24
CA LEU A 70 -14.33 5.51 8.97
C LEU A 70 -13.87 4.06 9.18
N GLY A 71 -13.37 3.37 8.14
CA GLY A 71 -12.84 2.03 8.30
C GLY A 71 -11.96 1.52 7.15
N GLY A 72 -11.36 0.35 7.37
CA GLY A 72 -10.55 -0.38 6.38
C GLY A 72 -9.06 0.00 6.34
N ALA A 73 -8.63 1.02 7.07
CA ALA A 73 -7.23 1.36 7.31
C ALA A 73 -7.10 2.29 8.53
N ASN A 74 -5.88 2.46 9.05
CA ASN A 74 -5.57 3.52 10.01
C ASN A 74 -5.01 4.72 9.22
N ALA A 75 -5.82 5.75 9.05
CA ALA A 75 -5.45 6.96 8.33
C ALA A 75 -6.41 8.09 8.68
N LYS A 76 -5.93 9.33 8.67
CA LYS A 76 -6.77 10.50 8.90
C LYS A 76 -7.68 10.75 7.68
N PRO A 77 -9.02 10.83 7.83
CA PRO A 77 -9.91 11.03 6.69
C PRO A 77 -10.01 12.49 6.25
N PHE A 78 -10.47 12.67 5.01
CA PHE A 78 -11.16 13.91 4.62
C PHE A 78 -12.64 13.83 5.00
N ILE A 79 -13.13 14.88 5.66
CA ILE A 79 -14.53 14.99 6.11
C ILE A 79 -15.28 15.92 5.15
N THR A 80 -16.49 15.53 4.78
CA THR A 80 -17.43 16.30 3.95
C THR A 80 -18.85 16.21 4.53
N HIS A 81 -19.82 16.88 3.91
CA HIS A 81 -21.18 16.95 4.40
C HIS A 81 -22.21 16.65 3.31
N TYR A 82 -23.11 15.71 3.57
CA TYR A 82 -24.21 15.36 2.68
C TYR A 82 -25.47 16.16 3.03
N ASN A 83 -25.62 17.32 2.35
CA ASN A 83 -26.69 18.29 2.61
C ASN A 83 -28.12 17.71 2.65
N ALA A 84 -28.44 16.73 1.79
CA ALA A 84 -29.81 16.21 1.69
C ALA A 84 -30.20 15.34 2.90
N LEU A 85 -29.23 14.62 3.48
CA LEU A 85 -29.42 13.82 4.70
C LEU A 85 -29.01 14.60 5.95
N ASN A 86 -28.33 15.73 5.79
CA ASN A 86 -27.76 16.54 6.85
C ASN A 86 -26.83 15.70 7.76
N THR A 87 -25.96 14.89 7.14
CA THR A 87 -25.00 14.01 7.81
C THR A 87 -23.58 14.30 7.36
N GLU A 88 -22.61 14.10 8.26
CA GLU A 88 -21.20 14.05 7.89
C GLU A 88 -20.92 12.78 7.08
N ASN A 89 -19.95 12.88 6.17
CA ASN A 89 -19.46 11.76 5.38
C ASN A 89 -17.93 11.86 5.26
N TYR A 90 -17.29 10.72 5.05
CA TYR A 90 -15.86 10.61 4.89
C TYR A 90 -15.54 10.18 3.46
N LEU A 91 -14.45 10.70 2.91
CA LEU A 91 -13.85 10.07 1.74
C LEU A 91 -13.14 8.80 2.18
N ARG A 92 -13.33 7.71 1.45
CA ARG A 92 -12.74 6.41 1.79
C ARG A 92 -11.20 6.47 1.87
N ILE A 93 -10.67 5.77 2.87
CA ILE A 93 -9.22 5.57 3.08
C ILE A 93 -8.74 4.20 2.55
N ALA A 94 -9.69 3.27 2.35
CA ALA A 94 -9.51 1.92 1.84
C ALA A 94 -10.85 1.40 1.27
N THR A 95 -10.80 0.29 0.53
CA THR A 95 -11.98 -0.42 -0.02
C THR A 95 -12.29 -1.73 0.71
N GLU A 96 -11.53 -2.05 1.75
CA GLU A 96 -11.51 -3.34 2.44
C GLU A 96 -12.88 -3.82 2.92
N LEU A 97 -13.55 -3.05 3.80
CA LEU A 97 -14.76 -3.54 4.46
C LEU A 97 -15.91 -3.76 3.46
N PRO A 98 -16.14 -2.88 2.46
CA PRO A 98 -17.09 -3.16 1.39
C PRO A 98 -16.74 -4.40 0.55
N LEU A 99 -15.47 -4.60 0.19
CA LEU A 99 -15.05 -5.75 -0.62
C LEU A 99 -15.23 -7.08 0.14
N LYS A 100 -14.94 -7.12 1.44
CA LYS A 100 -15.21 -8.28 2.29
C LYS A 100 -16.69 -8.64 2.38
N ARG A 101 -17.58 -7.63 2.42
CA ARG A 101 -19.03 -7.87 2.35
C ARG A 101 -19.44 -8.57 1.06
N LEU A 102 -18.74 -8.33 -0.05
CA LEU A 102 -19.01 -9.04 -1.30
C LEU A 102 -18.64 -10.52 -1.23
N LEU A 103 -17.58 -10.87 -0.48
CA LEU A 103 -17.27 -12.29 -0.21
C LEU A 103 -18.40 -12.96 0.59
N VAL A 104 -18.93 -12.27 1.61
CA VAL A 104 -20.14 -12.74 2.35
C VAL A 104 -21.32 -12.92 1.39
N GLY A 105 -21.47 -12.02 0.42
CA GLY A 105 -22.47 -12.11 -0.65
C GLY A 105 -22.26 -13.22 -1.67
N GLY A 106 -21.16 -13.98 -1.58
CA GLY A 106 -20.85 -15.10 -2.47
C GLY A 106 -20.02 -14.75 -3.70
N LEU A 107 -19.48 -13.54 -3.82
CA LEU A 107 -18.51 -13.21 -4.87
C LEU A 107 -17.13 -13.69 -4.44
N GLU A 108 -16.68 -14.84 -4.94
CA GLU A 108 -15.48 -15.51 -4.43
C GLU A 108 -14.16 -14.80 -4.74
N ARG A 109 -14.09 -14.00 -5.81
CA ARG A 109 -12.88 -13.24 -6.20
C ARG A 109 -13.28 -11.86 -6.68
N VAL A 110 -12.95 -10.82 -5.91
CA VAL A 110 -13.28 -9.44 -6.23
C VAL A 110 -12.05 -8.56 -6.14
N TYR A 111 -11.97 -7.55 -6.99
CA TYR A 111 -10.98 -6.49 -6.85
C TYR A 111 -11.58 -5.13 -7.21
N GLU A 112 -11.02 -4.08 -6.63
CA GLU A 112 -11.32 -2.71 -7.03
C GLU A 112 -10.02 -1.95 -7.27
N LEU A 113 -9.91 -1.32 -8.44
CA LEU A 113 -8.84 -0.38 -8.78
C LEU A 113 -9.41 1.04 -8.77
N GLY A 114 -9.06 1.83 -7.75
CA GLY A 114 -9.75 3.09 -7.48
C GLY A 114 -8.93 4.07 -6.65
N ARG A 115 -9.52 5.26 -6.43
CA ARG A 115 -8.90 6.34 -5.65
C ARG A 115 -9.15 6.13 -4.15
N GLN A 116 -8.12 6.33 -3.35
CA GLN A 116 -8.18 6.47 -1.89
C GLN A 116 -7.79 7.89 -1.50
N PHE A 117 -8.23 8.33 -0.32
CA PHE A 117 -8.03 9.70 0.15
C PHE A 117 -7.54 9.69 1.60
N ARG A 118 -6.33 10.20 1.85
CA ARG A 118 -5.75 10.30 3.20
C ARG A 118 -5.33 11.74 3.46
N ASN A 119 -5.82 12.31 4.55
CA ASN A 119 -5.62 13.69 4.95
C ASN A 119 -4.33 13.83 5.78
N GLU A 120 -3.22 13.49 5.12
CA GLU A 120 -1.88 13.38 5.71
C GLU A 120 -0.90 14.33 5.01
N GLY A 121 0.38 14.25 5.41
CA GLY A 121 1.46 14.97 4.77
C GLY A 121 1.68 14.55 3.31
N THR A 122 2.42 15.39 2.58
CA THR A 122 2.84 15.07 1.20
C THR A 122 4.36 15.06 1.12
N ASP A 123 4.93 14.04 0.50
CA ASP A 123 6.37 13.90 0.30
C ASP A 123 6.68 13.34 -1.11
N LEU A 124 7.77 12.58 -1.25
CA LEU A 124 8.17 11.97 -2.52
C LEU A 124 7.31 10.77 -2.90
N THR A 125 6.65 10.10 -1.95
CA THR A 125 5.89 8.86 -2.12
C THR A 125 4.43 8.98 -1.67
N HIS A 126 4.04 10.08 -1.01
CA HIS A 126 2.69 10.34 -0.51
C HIS A 126 2.03 11.54 -1.20
N ASN A 127 0.80 11.31 -1.69
CA ASN A 127 -0.10 12.33 -2.22
C ASN A 127 -1.49 12.11 -1.58
N PRO A 128 -2.26 13.17 -1.24
CA PRO A 128 -3.47 13.03 -0.43
C PRO A 128 -4.58 12.23 -1.09
N GLU A 129 -4.54 12.14 -2.42
CA GLU A 129 -5.36 11.23 -3.20
C GLU A 129 -4.43 10.34 -4.03
N PHE A 130 -4.61 9.01 -3.96
CA PHE A 130 -3.74 8.05 -4.65
C PHE A 130 -4.54 6.84 -5.14
N THR A 131 -4.05 6.20 -6.19
CA THR A 131 -4.70 5.01 -6.76
C THR A 131 -4.19 3.78 -6.02
N SER A 132 -5.11 2.97 -5.51
CA SER A 132 -4.83 1.63 -5.00
C SER A 132 -5.55 0.58 -5.85
N MET A 133 -5.10 -0.66 -5.71
CA MET A 133 -5.90 -1.83 -6.03
C MET A 133 -6.01 -2.69 -4.79
N GLU A 134 -7.21 -3.05 -4.38
CA GLU A 134 -7.41 -4.09 -3.38
C GLU A 134 -8.10 -5.29 -4.00
N ALA A 135 -7.67 -6.49 -3.64
CA ALA A 135 -8.17 -7.75 -4.17
C ALA A 135 -8.40 -8.73 -3.01
N TYR A 136 -9.53 -9.43 -3.06
CA TYR A 136 -9.94 -10.41 -2.05
C TYR A 136 -10.39 -11.70 -2.72
N ALA A 137 -9.90 -12.84 -2.21
CA ALA A 137 -10.24 -14.16 -2.73
C ALA A 137 -10.65 -15.11 -1.60
N ALA A 138 -11.89 -15.59 -1.67
CA ALA A 138 -12.40 -16.67 -0.85
C ALA A 138 -11.61 -17.96 -1.09
N TYR A 139 -11.45 -18.73 -0.03
CA TYR A 139 -10.69 -19.98 0.04
C TYR A 139 -9.20 -19.84 -0.35
N SER A 140 -8.68 -18.62 -0.30
CA SER A 140 -7.25 -18.31 -0.43
C SER A 140 -6.65 -17.94 0.93
N ASP A 141 -5.32 -17.83 0.96
CA ASP A 141 -4.51 -17.38 2.10
C ASP A 141 -3.33 -16.51 1.62
N LEU A 142 -2.34 -16.28 2.49
CA LEU A 142 -1.11 -15.56 2.13
C LEU A 142 -0.32 -16.21 1.00
N ALA A 143 -0.33 -17.54 0.85
CA ALA A 143 0.39 -18.18 -0.24
C ALA A 143 -0.23 -17.80 -1.58
N GLY A 144 -1.57 -17.81 -1.67
CA GLY A 144 -2.29 -17.31 -2.84
C GLY A 144 -2.03 -15.83 -3.11
N MET A 145 -1.97 -14.99 -2.08
CA MET A 145 -1.67 -13.55 -2.26
C MET A 145 -0.22 -13.28 -2.71
N ARG A 146 0.73 -14.12 -2.29
CA ARG A 146 2.11 -14.09 -2.80
C ARG A 146 2.18 -14.49 -4.27
N GLU A 147 1.50 -15.57 -4.64
CA GLU A 147 1.41 -16.04 -6.03
C GLU A 147 0.80 -14.97 -6.94
N LEU A 148 -0.33 -14.37 -6.53
CA LEU A 148 -0.97 -13.26 -7.23
C LEU A 148 0.01 -12.10 -7.47
N SER A 149 0.72 -11.68 -6.42
CA SER A 149 1.67 -10.57 -6.48
C SER A 149 2.86 -10.86 -7.40
N GLN A 150 3.48 -12.03 -7.26
CA GLN A 150 4.62 -12.42 -8.07
C GLN A 150 4.23 -12.45 -9.55
N ASN A 151 3.14 -13.14 -9.86
CA ASN A 151 2.66 -13.28 -11.24
C ASN A 151 2.26 -11.93 -11.85
N LEU A 152 1.59 -11.06 -11.09
CA LEU A 152 1.18 -9.73 -11.57
C LEU A 152 2.37 -8.85 -11.91
N PHE A 153 3.37 -8.75 -11.02
CA PHE A 153 4.54 -7.89 -11.27
C PHE A 153 5.41 -8.42 -12.41
N GLN A 154 5.60 -9.73 -12.50
CA GLN A 154 6.32 -10.35 -13.61
C GLN A 154 5.59 -10.13 -14.94
N GLU A 155 4.25 -10.22 -14.94
CA GLU A 155 3.44 -9.94 -16.12
C GLU A 155 3.58 -8.49 -16.58
N ILE A 156 3.59 -7.53 -15.64
CA ILE A 156 3.84 -6.12 -15.94
C ILE A 156 5.25 -5.93 -16.49
N ALA A 157 6.27 -6.55 -15.91
CA ALA A 157 7.65 -6.48 -16.40
C ALA A 157 7.76 -6.96 -17.85
N ARG A 158 7.17 -8.12 -18.18
CA ARG A 158 7.14 -8.66 -19.54
C ARG A 158 6.38 -7.76 -20.50
N LYS A 159 5.13 -7.40 -20.18
CA LYS A 159 4.24 -6.70 -21.12
C LYS A 159 4.48 -5.20 -21.24
N ALA A 160 4.92 -4.53 -20.17
CA ALA A 160 5.14 -3.08 -20.15
C ALA A 160 6.61 -2.69 -20.27
N CYS A 161 7.54 -3.49 -19.74
CA CYS A 161 8.98 -3.23 -19.84
C CYS A 161 9.68 -4.02 -20.95
N GLY A 162 9.01 -5.03 -21.54
CA GLY A 162 9.57 -5.83 -22.62
C GLY A 162 10.62 -6.85 -22.14
N CYS A 163 10.60 -7.20 -20.85
CA CYS A 163 11.47 -8.25 -20.32
C CYS A 163 11.13 -9.61 -20.95
N GLU A 164 12.15 -10.46 -21.10
CA GLU A 164 11.97 -11.85 -21.52
C GLU A 164 11.47 -12.69 -20.35
N GLU A 165 10.72 -13.76 -20.64
CA GLU A 165 10.25 -14.69 -19.61
C GLU A 165 11.43 -15.38 -18.92
N GLY A 166 11.46 -15.31 -17.58
CA GLY A 166 12.59 -15.80 -16.77
C GLY A 166 13.78 -14.84 -16.71
N HIS A 167 13.64 -13.64 -17.26
CA HIS A 167 14.60 -12.53 -17.14
C HIS A 167 13.86 -11.19 -16.98
N GLU A 168 12.98 -11.12 -15.99
CA GLU A 168 12.23 -9.93 -15.58
C GLU A 168 13.11 -8.93 -14.79
N VAL A 169 14.23 -8.48 -15.38
CA VAL A 169 15.12 -7.49 -14.78
C VAL A 169 14.76 -6.09 -15.29
N ILE A 170 14.54 -5.16 -14.35
CA ILE A 170 14.30 -3.74 -14.64
C ILE A 170 15.37 -2.88 -13.95
N THR A 171 15.50 -1.63 -14.38
CA THR A 171 16.32 -0.62 -13.68
C THR A 171 15.40 0.38 -13.01
N TYR A 172 15.64 0.63 -11.72
CA TYR A 172 14.96 1.65 -10.94
C TYR A 172 15.99 2.52 -10.23
N GLN A 173 16.05 3.81 -10.58
CA GLN A 173 16.93 4.82 -10.01
C GLN A 173 18.42 4.43 -10.02
N GLY A 174 18.83 3.72 -11.07
CA GLY A 174 20.21 3.22 -11.24
C GLY A 174 20.51 1.90 -10.53
N THR A 175 19.51 1.30 -9.87
CA THR A 175 19.61 -0.04 -9.26
C THR A 175 18.94 -1.07 -10.16
N GLU A 176 19.62 -2.19 -10.42
CA GLU A 176 19.00 -3.35 -11.08
C GLU A 176 18.10 -4.08 -10.09
N VAL A 177 16.86 -4.35 -10.51
CA VAL A 177 15.85 -5.07 -9.73
C VAL A 177 15.47 -6.32 -10.51
N ASP A 178 15.78 -7.48 -9.94
CA ASP A 178 15.45 -8.77 -10.53
C ASP A 178 14.09 -9.26 -10.02
N LEU A 179 13.08 -9.22 -10.88
CA LEU A 179 11.73 -9.71 -10.59
C LEU A 179 11.54 -11.18 -11.02
N SER A 180 12.57 -11.83 -11.55
CA SER A 180 12.48 -13.18 -12.13
C SER A 180 12.35 -14.27 -11.07
N GLY A 181 11.85 -15.43 -11.48
CA GLY A 181 11.82 -16.63 -10.64
C GLY A 181 10.90 -16.51 -9.42
N ASN A 182 11.31 -17.11 -8.30
CA ASN A 182 10.56 -17.05 -7.05
C ASN A 182 11.16 -16.02 -6.11
N TRP A 183 10.30 -15.21 -5.49
CA TRP A 183 10.76 -14.16 -4.59
C TRP A 183 11.06 -14.68 -3.20
N ARG A 184 11.98 -13.98 -2.52
CA ARG A 184 12.38 -14.30 -1.14
C ARG A 184 11.18 -14.12 -0.21
N VAL A 185 10.98 -15.08 0.69
CA VAL A 185 10.08 -14.94 1.84
C VAL A 185 10.96 -14.94 3.08
N ALA A 186 10.90 -13.86 3.87
CA ALA A 186 11.73 -13.69 5.05
C ALA A 186 10.91 -13.09 6.18
N SER A 187 11.14 -13.56 7.41
CA SER A 187 10.53 -12.92 8.57
C SER A 187 11.16 -11.54 8.82
N LEU A 188 10.40 -10.63 9.38
CA LEU A 188 10.90 -9.34 9.86
C LEU A 188 12.15 -9.51 10.75
N ALA A 189 12.11 -10.51 11.64
CA ALA A 189 13.20 -10.85 12.54
C ALA A 189 14.48 -11.32 11.80
N GLU A 190 14.31 -12.06 10.70
CA GLU A 190 15.42 -12.52 9.87
C GLU A 190 16.13 -11.33 9.23
N ILE A 191 15.38 -10.41 8.63
CA ILE A 191 15.94 -9.19 8.01
C ILE A 191 16.62 -8.31 9.06
N ALA A 192 15.97 -8.10 10.21
CA ALA A 192 16.57 -7.38 11.34
C ALA A 192 17.87 -8.05 11.82
N SER A 193 17.92 -9.38 11.82
CA SER A 193 19.14 -10.12 12.19
C SER A 193 20.27 -9.95 11.18
N GLU A 194 19.95 -9.93 9.89
CA GLU A 194 20.93 -9.76 8.81
C GLU A 194 21.59 -8.39 8.85
N VAL A 195 20.80 -7.32 8.99
CA VAL A 195 21.33 -5.94 8.99
C VAL A 195 22.08 -5.59 10.27
N THR A 196 21.77 -6.24 11.39
CA THR A 196 22.45 -6.03 12.68
C THR A 196 23.64 -6.96 12.90
N GLY A 197 23.72 -8.07 12.17
CA GLY A 197 24.71 -9.14 12.40
C GLY A 197 24.48 -9.92 13.70
N GLU A 198 23.32 -9.77 14.34
CA GLU A 198 22.95 -10.47 15.57
C GLU A 198 21.72 -11.34 15.37
N LYS A 199 21.64 -12.49 16.05
CA LYS A 199 20.41 -13.29 16.05
C LYS A 199 19.34 -12.60 16.89
N LEU A 200 18.32 -12.08 16.22
CA LEU A 200 17.13 -11.43 16.80
C LEU A 200 15.86 -12.26 16.49
N SER A 201 14.87 -12.12 17.34
CA SER A 201 13.56 -12.80 17.27
C SER A 201 12.60 -12.20 18.28
N ILE A 202 11.33 -12.56 18.21
CA ILE A 202 10.31 -12.16 19.20
C ILE A 202 10.63 -12.63 20.62
N ASP A 203 11.47 -13.66 20.77
CA ASP A 203 11.95 -14.17 22.08
C ASP A 203 13.20 -13.42 22.58
N THR A 204 13.71 -12.44 21.83
CA THR A 204 14.91 -11.70 22.22
C THR A 204 14.58 -10.81 23.42
N PRO A 205 15.39 -10.83 24.50
CA PRO A 205 15.15 -9.97 25.65
C PRO A 205 15.07 -8.50 25.28
N VAL A 206 14.11 -7.79 25.85
CA VAL A 206 13.85 -6.36 25.62
C VAL A 206 15.11 -5.52 25.81
N GLU A 207 15.90 -5.81 26.83
CA GLU A 207 17.15 -5.12 27.14
C GLU A 207 18.19 -5.28 26.03
N LYS A 208 18.21 -6.45 25.37
CA LYS A 208 19.09 -6.68 24.22
C LYS A 208 18.61 -5.90 23.00
N LEU A 209 17.31 -5.87 22.73
CA LEU A 209 16.73 -5.09 21.63
C LEU A 209 16.98 -3.59 21.82
N ARG A 210 16.81 -3.07 23.03
CA ARG A 210 17.16 -1.68 23.41
C ARG A 210 18.63 -1.37 23.16
N ALA A 211 19.53 -2.26 23.57
CA ALA A 211 20.96 -2.09 23.32
C ALA A 211 21.33 -2.10 21.82
N VAL A 212 20.55 -2.80 20.98
CA VAL A 212 20.70 -2.73 19.52
C VAL A 212 20.21 -1.37 19.02
N LEU A 213 19.01 -0.93 19.39
CA LEU A 213 18.47 0.38 19.02
C LEU A 213 19.40 1.52 19.42
N ASP A 214 19.90 1.52 20.66
CA ASP A 214 20.88 2.49 21.16
C ASP A 214 22.17 2.52 20.32
N ARG A 215 22.65 1.36 19.85
CA ARG A 215 23.87 1.26 19.03
C ARG A 215 23.70 1.93 17.66
N TYR A 216 22.49 1.87 17.10
CA TYR A 216 22.16 2.46 15.81
C TYR A 216 21.51 3.84 15.94
N GLU A 217 21.49 4.42 17.14
CA GLU A 217 20.89 5.73 17.43
C GLU A 217 19.40 5.83 17.04
N ILE A 218 18.68 4.71 17.17
CA ILE A 218 17.23 4.65 16.93
C ILE A 218 16.50 4.90 18.24
N GLU A 219 15.59 5.89 18.25
CA GLU A 219 14.82 6.24 19.43
C GLU A 219 13.84 5.13 19.83
N TRP A 220 13.64 4.94 21.14
CA TRP A 220 12.67 3.97 21.64
C TRP A 220 11.95 4.42 22.91
N ASN A 221 10.76 3.88 23.12
CA ASN A 221 9.95 4.15 24.31
C ASN A 221 10.08 3.01 25.36
N PRO A 222 10.30 3.32 26.64
CA PRO A 222 10.30 2.33 27.74
C PRO A 222 9.07 1.42 27.84
N GLU A 223 7.93 1.83 27.30
CA GLU A 223 6.69 1.03 27.28
C GLU A 223 6.66 -0.02 26.18
N TRP A 224 7.50 0.13 25.14
CA TRP A 224 7.57 -0.82 24.03
C TRP A 224 8.09 -2.17 24.49
N GLN A 225 7.40 -3.22 24.05
CA GLN A 225 7.78 -4.60 24.29
C GLN A 225 8.64 -5.12 23.12
N ALA A 226 9.03 -6.40 23.18
CA ALA A 226 9.96 -6.98 22.23
C ALA A 226 9.48 -6.87 20.77
N GLY A 227 8.17 -6.97 20.52
CA GLY A 227 7.60 -6.87 19.18
C GLY A 227 7.80 -5.48 18.57
N LYS A 228 7.38 -4.41 19.27
CA LYS A 228 7.56 -3.05 18.78
C LYS A 228 9.04 -2.69 18.61
N LEU A 229 9.90 -3.05 19.56
CA LEU A 229 11.34 -2.78 19.46
C LEU A 229 11.98 -3.50 18.26
N LEU A 230 11.59 -4.76 18.01
CA LEU A 230 12.08 -5.53 16.87
C LEU A 230 11.60 -4.93 15.54
N PHE A 231 10.34 -4.47 15.49
CA PHE A 231 9.79 -3.75 14.34
C PHE A 231 10.61 -2.50 14.02
N GLU A 232 10.95 -1.68 15.00
CA GLU A 232 11.72 -0.43 14.77
C GLU A 232 13.12 -0.70 14.21
N ILE A 233 13.78 -1.78 14.64
CA ILE A 233 15.07 -2.21 14.06
C ILE A 233 14.89 -2.54 12.57
N TYR A 234 13.82 -3.26 12.23
CA TYR A 234 13.50 -3.58 10.84
C TYR A 234 13.12 -2.34 10.03
N ASP A 235 12.26 -1.47 10.56
CA ASP A 235 11.75 -0.30 9.86
C ASP A 235 12.89 0.67 9.51
N GLU A 236 13.78 0.93 10.47
CA GLU A 236 14.86 1.90 10.24
C GLU A 236 16.04 1.35 9.45
N LEU A 237 16.37 0.06 9.60
CA LEU A 237 17.57 -0.55 9.02
C LEU A 237 17.26 -1.64 7.98
N GLY A 238 16.27 -2.47 8.29
CA GLY A 238 15.91 -3.67 7.53
C GLY A 238 15.27 -3.34 6.18
N GLU A 239 14.19 -2.55 6.17
CA GLU A 239 13.41 -2.26 4.96
C GLU A 239 14.31 -1.68 3.86
N LYS A 240 15.10 -0.65 4.19
CA LYS A 240 16.02 0.05 3.27
C LYS A 240 17.11 -0.85 2.69
N SER A 241 17.40 -1.99 3.30
CA SER A 241 18.41 -2.96 2.81
C SER A 241 17.91 -3.85 1.68
N ILE A 242 16.59 -3.94 1.48
CA ILE A 242 15.96 -4.84 0.51
C ILE A 242 15.99 -4.21 -0.88
N VAL A 243 16.65 -4.86 -1.84
CA VAL A 243 16.69 -4.43 -3.24
C VAL A 243 15.66 -5.17 -4.08
N ASN A 244 15.81 -6.49 -4.18
CA ASN A 244 14.92 -7.37 -4.94
C ASN A 244 13.62 -7.65 -4.18
N PRO A 245 12.52 -7.97 -4.89
CA PRO A 245 11.24 -8.25 -4.26
C PRO A 245 11.35 -9.31 -3.17
N THR A 246 10.91 -8.93 -1.98
CA THR A 246 10.90 -9.77 -0.80
C THR A 246 9.55 -9.65 -0.12
N PHE A 247 8.92 -10.80 0.13
CA PHE A 247 7.76 -10.89 1.00
C PHE A 247 8.25 -10.93 2.45
N VAL A 248 8.14 -9.80 3.14
CA VAL A 248 8.46 -9.70 4.56
C VAL A 248 7.25 -10.19 5.34
N CYS A 249 7.41 -11.17 6.22
CA CYS A 249 6.32 -11.76 6.98
C CYS A 249 6.58 -11.74 8.49
N ASP A 250 5.64 -12.31 9.25
CA ASP A 250 5.74 -12.50 10.71
C ASP A 250 5.89 -11.17 11.47
N TYR A 251 5.05 -10.19 11.13
CA TYR A 251 4.99 -8.93 11.86
C TYR A 251 4.49 -9.16 13.29
N PRO A 252 5.11 -8.52 14.30
CA PRO A 252 4.63 -8.59 15.67
C PRO A 252 3.21 -8.04 15.82
N ALA A 253 2.38 -8.72 16.64
CA ALA A 253 1.00 -8.32 16.89
C ALA A 253 0.87 -6.92 17.51
N GLU A 254 1.90 -6.45 18.21
CA GLU A 254 1.99 -5.10 18.79
C GLU A 254 1.89 -3.99 17.74
N VAL A 255 2.36 -4.22 16.51
CA VAL A 255 2.33 -3.24 15.41
C VAL A 255 1.29 -3.58 14.34
N SER A 256 0.54 -4.66 14.53
CA SER A 256 -0.46 -5.15 13.59
C SER A 256 -1.74 -5.57 14.35
N PRO A 257 -2.35 -4.66 15.14
CA PRO A 257 -3.42 -4.98 16.08
C PRO A 257 -4.71 -5.47 15.39
N LEU A 258 -4.88 -5.15 14.11
CA LEU A 258 -6.05 -5.49 13.31
C LEU A 258 -5.87 -6.76 12.48
N THR A 259 -4.64 -7.29 12.44
CA THR A 259 -4.30 -8.47 11.65
C THR A 259 -4.55 -9.74 12.44
N LYS A 260 -5.04 -10.78 11.76
CA LYS A 260 -5.19 -12.12 12.33
C LYS A 260 -3.86 -12.58 12.93
N ARG A 261 -3.90 -13.10 14.16
CA ARG A 261 -2.72 -13.67 14.81
C ARG A 261 -2.39 -15.03 14.22
N LYS A 262 -1.12 -15.42 14.21
CA LYS A 262 -0.76 -16.78 13.80
C LYS A 262 -1.27 -17.78 14.83
N ALA A 263 -1.67 -18.95 14.35
CA ALA A 263 -2.20 -20.01 15.21
C ALA A 263 -1.12 -20.67 16.08
N ASP A 264 0.12 -20.70 15.60
CA ASP A 264 1.29 -21.32 16.25
C ASP A 264 2.03 -20.37 17.20
N ASP A 265 2.12 -19.08 16.87
CA ASP A 265 2.64 -18.04 17.77
C ASP A 265 1.77 -16.77 17.73
N PRO A 266 0.89 -16.55 18.73
CA PRO A 266 -0.04 -15.42 18.73
C PRO A 266 0.62 -14.06 18.95
N ARG A 267 1.94 -14.01 19.22
CA ARG A 267 2.71 -12.76 19.26
C ARG A 267 3.02 -12.23 17.85
N LEU A 268 2.82 -13.06 16.83
CA LEU A 268 3.04 -12.74 15.42
C LEU A 268 1.71 -12.76 14.66
N THR A 269 1.70 -12.16 13.48
CA THR A 269 0.51 -12.00 12.65
C THR A 269 0.64 -12.71 11.31
N ASP A 270 -0.51 -13.14 10.78
CA ASP A 270 -0.63 -13.82 9.50
C ASP A 270 -0.76 -12.78 8.38
N ARG A 271 0.35 -12.08 8.13
CA ARG A 271 0.49 -10.97 7.19
C ARG A 271 1.84 -10.99 6.49
N PHE A 272 1.89 -10.42 5.28
CA PHE A 272 3.14 -9.99 4.67
C PHE A 272 3.03 -8.59 4.06
N GLU A 273 4.17 -7.93 3.93
CA GLU A 273 4.34 -6.78 3.02
C GLU A 273 5.29 -7.18 1.89
N LEU A 274 5.04 -6.68 0.68
CA LEU A 274 5.94 -6.82 -0.46
C LEU A 274 6.85 -5.60 -0.50
N ILE A 275 8.14 -5.81 -0.25
CA ILE A 275 9.16 -4.76 -0.27
C ILE A 275 10.03 -4.89 -1.52
N ILE A 276 10.23 -3.78 -2.23
CA ILE A 276 11.12 -3.68 -3.40
C ILE A 276 11.89 -2.36 -3.27
N CYS A 277 13.22 -2.38 -3.41
CA CYS A 277 14.07 -1.19 -3.25
C CYS A 277 13.76 -0.37 -1.97
N GLY A 278 13.53 -1.06 -0.85
CA GLY A 278 13.24 -0.46 0.45
C GLY A 278 11.97 0.37 0.51
N ALA A 279 10.96 0.00 -0.26
CA ALA A 279 9.62 0.56 -0.14
C ALA A 279 8.56 -0.54 -0.22
N GLU A 280 7.46 -0.34 0.51
CA GLU A 280 6.27 -1.18 0.48
C GLU A 280 5.44 -0.97 -0.81
N TYR A 281 5.18 -2.06 -1.53
CA TYR A 281 4.36 -2.10 -2.75
C TYR A 281 3.02 -2.80 -2.57
N ALA A 282 2.94 -3.71 -1.60
CA ALA A 282 1.71 -4.41 -1.26
C ALA A 282 1.66 -4.78 0.22
N ASN A 283 0.46 -4.88 0.76
CA ASN A 283 0.18 -5.35 2.10
C ASN A 283 -0.92 -6.40 2.04
N ALA A 284 -0.71 -7.57 2.63
CA ALA A 284 -1.62 -8.70 2.54
C ALA A 284 -1.80 -9.43 3.86
N TYR A 285 -3.00 -9.97 4.07
CA TYR A 285 -3.36 -10.68 5.30
C TYR A 285 -4.30 -11.86 5.00
N SER A 286 -4.21 -12.88 5.85
CA SER A 286 -5.30 -13.84 5.98
C SER A 286 -6.45 -13.15 6.71
N GLU A 287 -7.62 -13.12 6.08
CA GLU A 287 -8.70 -12.28 6.55
C GLU A 287 -9.29 -12.77 7.89
N LEU A 288 -9.49 -11.82 8.80
CA LEU A 288 -10.25 -12.07 10.00
C LEU A 288 -11.72 -12.21 9.62
N ASN A 289 -12.28 -13.38 9.90
CA ASN A 289 -13.67 -13.73 9.61
C ASN A 289 -14.46 -14.16 10.86
N ASP A 290 -13.86 -14.05 12.05
CA ASP A 290 -14.54 -14.28 13.32
C ASP A 290 -15.19 -12.96 13.78
N PRO A 291 -16.54 -12.86 13.82
CA PRO A 291 -17.21 -11.64 14.22
C PRO A 291 -16.95 -11.25 15.69
N VAL A 292 -16.66 -12.22 16.57
CA VAL A 292 -16.40 -11.95 18.00
C VAL A 292 -15.04 -11.29 18.16
N ASP A 293 -13.99 -11.84 17.52
CA ASP A 293 -12.65 -11.22 17.52
C ASP A 293 -12.69 -9.84 16.83
N GLN A 294 -13.42 -9.71 15.71
CA GLN A 294 -13.54 -8.42 15.02
C GLN A 294 -14.24 -7.35 15.87
N GLU A 295 -15.27 -7.73 16.64
CA GLU A 295 -15.96 -6.83 17.57
C GLU A 295 -15.02 -6.36 18.69
N GLU A 296 -14.23 -7.24 19.29
CA GLU A 296 -13.24 -6.89 20.31
C GLU A 296 -12.20 -5.90 19.77
N ARG A 297 -11.76 -6.08 18.51
CA ARG A 297 -10.82 -5.16 17.85
C ARG A 297 -11.42 -3.79 17.57
N PHE A 298 -12.66 -3.72 17.11
CA PHE A 298 -13.33 -2.42 16.96
C PHE A 298 -13.54 -1.73 18.31
N ALA A 299 -13.87 -2.47 19.37
CA ALA A 299 -13.98 -1.89 20.71
C ALA A 299 -12.64 -1.29 21.18
N ALA A 300 -11.52 -1.97 20.92
CA ALA A 300 -10.18 -1.45 21.21
C ALA A 300 -9.85 -0.19 20.39
N GLN A 301 -10.20 -0.15 19.10
CA GLN A 301 -10.04 1.03 18.25
C GLN A 301 -10.87 2.22 18.74
N MET A 302 -12.11 1.98 19.15
CA MET A 302 -12.96 3.03 19.73
C MET A 302 -12.38 3.60 21.03
N GLU A 303 -11.71 2.78 21.84
CA GLU A 303 -11.03 3.24 23.05
C GLU A 303 -9.77 4.04 22.71
N ALA A 304 -8.96 3.60 21.75
CA ALA A 304 -7.81 4.37 21.25
C ALA A 304 -8.26 5.74 20.70
N LYS A 305 -9.36 5.78 19.95
CA LYS A 305 -9.96 7.02 19.44
C LYS A 305 -10.38 7.97 20.56
N ARG A 306 -10.98 7.45 21.64
CA ARG A 306 -11.32 8.24 22.85
C ARG A 306 -10.09 8.79 23.56
N GLN A 307 -8.96 8.10 23.45
CA GLN A 307 -7.67 8.51 24.01
C GLN A 307 -6.92 9.51 23.10
N GLY A 308 -7.47 9.85 21.93
CA GLY A 308 -6.97 10.89 21.05
C GLY A 308 -6.28 10.40 19.78
N ASP A 309 -6.36 9.11 19.46
CA ASP A 309 -5.90 8.59 18.17
C ASP A 309 -6.87 9.01 17.05
N GLU A 310 -6.45 9.98 16.23
CA GLU A 310 -7.24 10.50 15.11
C GLU A 310 -7.29 9.55 13.89
N GLU A 311 -6.44 8.51 13.86
CA GLU A 311 -6.34 7.53 12.78
C GLU A 311 -7.10 6.23 13.09
N ALA A 312 -7.52 6.05 14.36
CA ALA A 312 -8.27 4.88 14.79
C ALA A 312 -9.65 4.77 14.12
N MET A 313 -9.99 3.55 13.73
CA MET A 313 -11.23 3.22 13.01
C MET A 313 -12.48 3.37 13.88
N GLU A 314 -13.61 3.56 13.23
CA GLU A 314 -14.92 3.52 13.88
C GLU A 314 -15.50 2.10 13.93
N TYR A 315 -16.42 1.88 14.86
CA TYR A 315 -17.15 0.63 14.95
C TYR A 315 -18.19 0.54 13.82
N ASP A 316 -17.99 -0.39 12.89
CA ASP A 316 -18.91 -0.65 11.79
C ASP A 316 -19.86 -1.82 12.12
N TYR A 317 -21.05 -1.47 12.63
CA TYR A 317 -22.10 -2.44 13.00
C TYR A 317 -22.60 -3.27 11.81
N ASP A 318 -22.60 -2.70 10.60
CA ASP A 318 -23.06 -3.42 9.42
C ASP A 318 -22.01 -4.44 8.97
N PHE A 319 -20.72 -4.10 9.11
CA PHE A 319 -19.64 -5.04 8.82
C PHE A 319 -19.65 -6.24 9.79
N ILE A 320 -19.83 -5.99 11.09
CA ILE A 320 -20.00 -7.08 12.08
C ILE A 320 -21.19 -7.97 11.70
N ARG A 321 -22.34 -7.36 11.38
CA ARG A 321 -23.52 -8.10 10.93
C ARG A 321 -23.23 -8.94 9.68
N ALA A 322 -22.44 -8.42 8.73
CA ALA A 322 -22.04 -9.18 7.55
C ALA A 322 -21.19 -10.41 7.93
N LEU A 323 -20.24 -10.26 8.85
CA LEU A 323 -19.44 -11.38 9.35
C LEU A 323 -20.29 -12.43 10.08
N GLU A 324 -21.34 -12.02 10.79
CA GLU A 324 -22.31 -12.93 11.44
C GLU A 324 -23.10 -13.81 10.44
N TYR A 325 -23.29 -13.35 9.19
CA TYR A 325 -23.85 -14.19 8.12
C TYR A 325 -22.85 -15.24 7.60
N GLY A 326 -21.56 -15.08 7.92
CA GLY A 326 -20.49 -16.01 7.58
C GLY A 326 -19.68 -15.55 6.38
N MET A 327 -18.48 -15.02 6.64
CA MET A 327 -17.47 -14.80 5.60
C MET A 327 -16.60 -16.07 5.44
N PRO A 328 -16.41 -16.59 4.22
CA PRO A 328 -15.49 -17.71 4.01
C PRO A 328 -14.06 -17.32 4.42
N PRO A 329 -13.19 -18.28 4.76
CA PRO A 329 -11.76 -18.02 4.85
C PRO A 329 -11.28 -17.34 3.57
N ALA A 330 -10.47 -16.30 3.66
CA ALA A 330 -10.05 -15.54 2.49
C ALA A 330 -8.64 -14.97 2.69
N GLY A 331 -7.98 -14.70 1.58
CA GLY A 331 -6.80 -13.84 1.53
C GLY A 331 -7.17 -12.51 0.89
N GLY A 332 -6.66 -11.42 1.44
CA GLY A 332 -6.77 -10.09 0.85
C GLY A 332 -5.42 -9.42 0.72
N ILE A 333 -5.33 -8.53 -0.26
CA ILE A 333 -4.13 -7.77 -0.58
C ILE A 333 -4.47 -6.39 -1.14
N GLY A 334 -3.74 -5.38 -0.68
CA GLY A 334 -3.74 -4.03 -1.24
C GLY A 334 -2.43 -3.70 -1.93
N TYR A 335 -2.49 -3.02 -3.07
CA TYR A 335 -1.35 -2.53 -3.84
C TYR A 335 -1.36 -1.01 -3.97
N GLY A 336 -0.21 -0.39 -3.75
CA GLY A 336 0.02 1.02 -4.07
C GLY A 336 0.29 1.21 -5.56
N ILE A 337 -0.75 1.47 -6.37
CA ILE A 337 -0.61 1.57 -7.83
C ILE A 337 0.32 2.73 -8.24
N ASP A 338 0.30 3.85 -7.51
CA ASP A 338 1.19 4.95 -7.83
C ASP A 338 2.67 4.62 -7.54
N ARG A 339 2.98 3.92 -6.44
CA ARG A 339 4.33 3.41 -6.17
C ARG A 339 4.74 2.38 -7.22
N MET A 340 3.84 1.47 -7.60
CA MET A 340 4.05 0.53 -8.69
C MET A 340 4.39 1.26 -10.01
N MET A 341 3.71 2.37 -10.32
CA MET A 341 4.06 3.20 -11.48
C MET A 341 5.45 3.82 -11.35
N MET A 342 5.86 4.26 -10.15
CA MET A 342 7.21 4.80 -9.92
C MET A 342 8.27 3.76 -10.28
N LEU A 343 8.12 2.53 -9.81
CA LEU A 343 9.02 1.40 -10.10
C LEU A 343 9.11 1.12 -11.60
N PHE A 344 7.99 0.81 -12.25
CA PHE A 344 7.99 0.38 -13.65
C PHE A 344 8.24 1.52 -14.64
N CYS A 345 8.03 2.78 -14.25
CA CYS A 345 8.33 3.95 -15.10
C CYS A 345 9.66 4.62 -14.75
N ASP A 346 10.45 4.06 -13.84
CA ASP A 346 11.71 4.62 -13.35
C ASP A 346 11.59 6.09 -12.92
N GLN A 347 10.60 6.39 -12.06
CA GLN A 347 10.34 7.74 -11.58
C GLN A 347 10.68 7.90 -10.09
N PRO A 348 11.45 8.95 -9.70
CA PRO A 348 11.88 9.16 -8.31
C PRO A 348 10.78 9.67 -7.38
N SER A 349 9.64 10.15 -7.93
CA SER A 349 8.58 10.75 -7.13
C SER A 349 7.19 10.40 -7.65
N ILE A 350 6.24 10.26 -6.73
CA ILE A 350 4.82 10.10 -7.01
C ILE A 350 4.28 11.23 -7.90
N ARG A 351 4.83 12.44 -7.79
CA ARG A 351 4.43 13.61 -8.59
C ARG A 351 4.79 13.46 -10.06
N ASP A 352 5.74 12.60 -10.39
CA ASP A 352 6.15 12.32 -11.77
C ASP A 352 5.22 11.29 -12.45
N VAL A 353 4.45 10.53 -11.68
CA VAL A 353 3.47 9.54 -12.17
C VAL A 353 2.01 9.96 -11.97
N LEU A 354 1.78 11.17 -11.46
CA LEU A 354 0.46 11.82 -11.37
C LEU A 354 0.39 12.99 -12.36
N LEU A 355 -0.67 13.03 -13.17
CA LEU A 355 -0.86 14.13 -14.13
C LEU A 355 -0.97 15.48 -13.40
N PHE A 356 -1.75 15.52 -12.33
CA PHE A 356 -2.00 16.71 -11.53
C PHE A 356 -1.85 16.37 -10.03
N PRO A 357 -0.61 16.36 -9.50
CA PRO A 357 -0.38 16.10 -8.08
C PRO A 357 -0.88 17.27 -7.22
N GLN A 358 -1.17 17.00 -5.94
CA GLN A 358 -1.53 18.06 -5.01
C GLN A 358 -0.30 18.92 -4.71
N LEU A 359 -0.46 20.25 -4.82
CA LEU A 359 0.60 21.22 -4.56
C LEU A 359 0.12 22.28 -3.57
N LYS A 360 1.06 22.91 -2.87
CA LYS A 360 0.75 24.10 -2.08
C LYS A 360 0.14 25.18 -3.01
N PRO A 361 -0.95 25.85 -2.61
CA PRO A 361 -1.53 26.93 -3.40
C PRO A 361 -0.50 28.03 -3.68
N GLU A 362 -0.57 28.63 -4.86
CA GLU A 362 0.18 29.85 -5.14
C GLU A 362 -0.34 30.97 -4.21
N LYS A 363 0.57 31.84 -3.75
CA LYS A 363 0.16 33.05 -3.04
C LYS A 363 -0.62 33.92 -4.04
N ARG A 364 -1.91 34.15 -3.76
CA ARG A 364 -2.77 35.02 -4.56
C ARG A 364 -2.46 36.49 -4.33
#